data_AF-A0A938VQS3-F1
#
_entry.id   AF-A0A938VQS3-F1
#
_cell.length_a   1.000
_cell.length_b   1.000
_cell.length_c   1.000
_cell.angle_alpha   90.00
_cell.angle_beta   90.00
_cell.angle_gamma   90.00
#
_symmetry.space_group_name_H-M   'P 1'
#
loop_
_entity.id
_entity.type
_entity.pdbx_description
1 polymer ?
#
loop_
_entity_poly.entity_id
_entity_poly.type
_entity_poly.pdbx_seq_one_letter_code
_entity_poly.pdbx_strand_id
1 'polypeptide(L)'
;MASSSAWACQDARTSTQVVYLLKDAPAFARAILEIHGAFAAALTERVLGEVAIDGAIFSEPIAGDDRALISPRMYANLALPSYAPVLAVLRRYGVDQVILRTYANPRAILAPAVAGAFSCLWAMEANPVDMDYHALR
;
A
#
# COMPACT_ATOMS: atom_id res chain seq x y z
N MET A 1 25.61 20.97 -14.38
CA MET A 1 25.19 19.56 -14.49
C MET A 1 23.87 19.43 -13.77
N ALA A 2 22.80 19.18 -14.53
CA ALA A 2 21.43 19.37 -14.09
C ALA A 2 21.00 18.36 -13.03
N SER A 3 20.28 18.89 -12.06
CA SER A 3 19.41 18.23 -11.09
C SER A 3 18.58 17.11 -11.71
N SER A 4 18.50 15.97 -11.03
CA SER A 4 17.47 14.96 -11.23
C SER A 4 16.88 14.58 -9.87
N SER A 5 15.88 15.36 -9.48
CA SER A 5 14.81 14.97 -8.59
C SER A 5 14.14 13.69 -9.06
N ALA A 6 14.15 12.63 -8.24
CA ALA A 6 13.14 11.57 -8.32
C ALA A 6 13.15 10.79 -7.01
N TRP A 7 11.99 10.79 -6.34
CA TRP A 7 11.67 10.02 -5.16
C TRP A 7 11.58 8.51 -5.48
N ALA A 8 12.69 7.92 -5.92
CA ALA A 8 12.81 6.49 -6.04
C ALA A 8 13.17 5.92 -4.66
N CYS A 9 12.38 4.97 -4.19
CA CYS A 9 12.74 4.07 -3.10
C CYS A 9 13.99 3.28 -3.53
N GLN A 10 15.17 3.86 -3.35
CA GLN A 10 16.42 3.38 -3.96
C GLN A 10 17.41 2.76 -2.97
N ASP A 11 17.06 2.62 -1.68
CA ASP A 11 18.05 2.15 -0.72
C ASP A 11 17.53 1.07 0.22
N ALA A 12 17.92 -0.19 -0.02
CA ALA A 12 17.72 -1.30 0.91
C ALA A 12 18.32 -1.01 2.31
N ARG A 13 19.25 -0.05 2.42
CA ARG A 13 19.86 0.40 3.68
C ARG A 13 18.87 1.08 4.66
N THR A 14 17.72 1.58 4.19
CA THR A 14 16.72 2.28 5.04
C THR A 14 15.56 1.39 5.48
N SER A 15 15.25 0.32 4.75
CA SER A 15 14.12 -0.58 5.04
C SER A 15 14.22 -1.19 6.45
N THR A 16 15.39 -1.68 6.83
CA THR A 16 15.67 -2.24 8.17
C THR A 16 15.47 -1.22 9.29
N GLN A 17 15.88 0.04 9.08
CA GLN A 17 15.69 1.10 10.07
C GLN A 17 14.21 1.43 10.26
N VAL A 18 13.45 1.46 9.16
CA VAL A 18 11.99 1.65 9.22
C VAL A 18 11.33 0.47 9.92
N VAL A 19 11.75 -0.77 9.64
CA VAL A 19 11.23 -1.97 10.32
C VAL A 19 11.52 -1.92 11.82
N TYR A 20 12.72 -1.51 12.24
CA TYR A 20 13.02 -1.30 13.66
C TYR A 20 12.18 -0.17 14.25
N LEU A 21 11.98 0.94 13.55
CA LEU A 21 11.10 2.03 14.01
C LEU A 21 9.65 1.56 14.23
N LEU A 22 9.13 0.70 13.35
CA LEU A 22 7.79 0.12 13.49
C LEU A 22 7.66 -0.74 14.77
N LYS A 23 8.76 -1.35 15.22
CA LYS A 23 8.82 -2.14 16.46
C LYS A 23 9.07 -1.28 17.69
N ASP A 24 10.07 -0.41 17.62
CA ASP A 24 10.65 0.29 18.76
C ASP A 24 9.86 1.57 19.10
N ALA A 25 9.26 2.22 18.10
CA ALA A 25 8.45 3.43 18.26
C ALA A 25 7.15 3.39 17.43
N PRO A 26 6.26 2.40 17.66
CA PRO A 26 5.06 2.18 16.83
C PRO A 26 4.07 3.34 16.86
N ALA A 27 4.03 4.13 17.95
CA ALA A 27 3.18 5.32 18.03
C ALA A 27 3.70 6.45 17.13
N PHE A 28 5.03 6.63 17.09
CA PHE A 28 5.66 7.62 16.22
C PHE A 28 5.50 7.23 14.75
N ALA A 29 5.72 5.96 14.41
CA ALA A 29 5.48 5.46 13.05
C ALA A 29 4.01 5.68 12.62
N ARG A 30 3.04 5.45 13.51
CA ARG A 30 1.62 5.76 13.25
C ARG A 30 1.38 7.24 12.97
N ALA A 31 1.93 8.13 13.79
CA ALA A 31 1.79 9.56 13.58
C ALA A 31 2.34 10.01 12.21
N ILE A 32 3.47 9.45 11.77
CA ILE A 32 4.00 9.71 10.42
C ILE A 32 3.02 9.21 9.36
N LEU A 33 2.54 7.97 9.47
CA LEU A 33 1.60 7.39 8.51
C LEU A 33 0.28 8.16 8.45
N GLU A 34 -0.20 8.70 9.56
CA GLU A 34 -1.39 9.56 9.62
C GLU A 34 -1.18 10.86 8.85
N ILE A 35 -0.02 11.52 9.01
CA ILE A 35 0.33 12.73 8.25
C ILE A 35 0.39 12.41 6.74
N HIS A 36 1.05 11.30 6.38
CA HIS A 36 1.16 10.88 4.99
C HIS A 36 -0.20 10.55 4.36
N GLY A 37 -1.06 9.83 5.09
CA GLY A 37 -2.41 9.50 4.64
C GLY A 37 -3.29 10.73 4.44
N ALA A 38 -3.25 11.68 5.38
CA ALA A 38 -3.99 12.94 5.28
C ALA A 38 -3.51 13.80 4.10
N PHE A 39 -2.19 13.91 3.92
CA PHE A 39 -1.61 14.63 2.80
C PHE A 39 -1.98 13.99 1.46
N ALA A 40 -1.85 12.66 1.33
CA ALA A 40 -2.23 11.94 0.13
C ALA A 40 -3.72 12.14 -0.20
N ALA A 41 -4.60 12.08 0.80
CA ALA A 41 -6.03 12.31 0.61
C ALA A 41 -6.34 13.71 0.09
N ALA A 42 -5.70 14.75 0.65
CA ALA A 42 -5.88 16.12 0.17
C ALA A 42 -5.41 16.30 -1.28
N LEU A 43 -4.30 15.66 -1.66
CA LEU A 43 -3.84 15.65 -3.05
C LEU A 43 -4.80 14.89 -3.97
N THR A 44 -5.27 13.72 -3.55
CA THR A 44 -6.26 12.94 -4.32
C THR A 44 -7.53 13.77 -4.54
N GLU A 45 -8.05 14.43 -3.51
CA GLU A 45 -9.26 15.25 -3.62
C GLU A 45 -9.08 16.42 -4.58
N ARG A 46 -7.92 17.08 -4.54
CA ARG A 46 -7.58 18.12 -5.51
C ARG A 46 -7.60 17.59 -6.94
N VAL A 47 -6.95 16.46 -7.20
CA VAL A 47 -6.88 15.86 -8.54
C VAL A 47 -8.27 15.46 -9.03
N LEU A 48 -9.07 14.80 -8.20
CA LEU A 48 -10.42 14.35 -8.59
C LEU A 48 -11.41 15.52 -8.79
N GLY A 49 -11.12 16.69 -8.22
CA GLY A 49 -11.85 17.93 -8.51
C GLY A 49 -11.60 18.48 -9.92
N GLU A 50 -10.50 18.07 -10.56
CA GLU A 50 -10.08 18.57 -11.87
C GLU A 50 -10.22 17.51 -12.99
N VAL A 51 -10.09 16.22 -12.65
CA VAL A 51 -10.16 15.12 -13.62
C VAL A 51 -11.01 13.95 -13.12
N ALA A 52 -11.76 13.33 -14.02
CA ALA A 52 -12.39 12.04 -13.78
C ALA A 52 -11.37 10.92 -14.01
N ILE A 53 -11.31 9.95 -13.09
CA ILE A 53 -10.51 8.74 -13.22
C ILE A 53 -11.41 7.52 -13.05
N ASP A 54 -11.12 6.44 -13.77
CA ASP A 54 -11.90 5.21 -13.69
C ASP A 54 -11.45 4.27 -12.55
N GLY A 55 -10.27 4.51 -11.99
CA GLY A 55 -9.70 3.67 -10.94
C GLY A 55 -8.42 4.22 -10.33
N ALA A 56 -8.02 3.64 -9.21
CA ALA A 56 -6.81 3.97 -8.46
C ALA A 56 -5.97 2.73 -8.18
N ILE A 57 -4.65 2.87 -8.22
CA ILE A 57 -3.70 1.79 -7.95
C ILE A 57 -2.89 2.13 -6.72
N PHE A 58 -2.95 1.26 -5.71
CA PHE A 58 -2.06 1.28 -4.56
C PHE A 58 -0.92 0.32 -4.83
N SER A 59 0.27 0.85 -5.14
CA SER A 59 1.45 0.07 -5.46
C SER A 59 2.32 -0.16 -4.24
N GLU A 60 2.36 -1.38 -3.74
CA GLU A 60 3.02 -1.74 -2.49
C GLU A 60 4.05 -2.87 -2.67
N PRO A 61 5.35 -2.54 -2.75
CA PRO A 61 6.43 -3.51 -2.70
C PRO A 61 6.71 -3.95 -1.26
N ILE A 62 5.71 -4.54 -0.60
CA ILE A 62 5.78 -4.96 0.81
C ILE A 62 5.96 -6.47 0.99
N ALA A 63 6.25 -7.19 -0.09
CA ALA A 63 6.61 -8.59 -0.05
C ALA A 63 7.86 -8.85 -0.89
N GLY A 64 8.71 -9.75 -0.39
CA GLY A 64 9.83 -10.33 -1.11
C GLY A 64 9.48 -11.74 -1.59
N ASP A 65 10.44 -12.37 -2.26
CA ASP A 65 10.28 -13.67 -2.93
C ASP A 65 9.67 -14.76 -2.04
N ASP A 66 10.07 -14.80 -0.77
CA ASP A 66 9.67 -15.85 0.17
C ASP A 66 8.57 -15.43 1.16
N ARG A 67 8.45 -14.14 1.49
CA ARG A 67 7.47 -13.64 2.47
C ARG A 67 7.21 -12.14 2.40
N ALA A 68 6.09 -11.74 3.00
CA ALA A 68 5.79 -10.34 3.31
C ALA A 68 6.86 -9.73 4.26
N LEU A 69 7.21 -8.48 4.02
CA LEU A 69 8.15 -7.70 4.83
C LEU A 69 7.56 -7.35 6.22
N ILE A 70 6.23 -7.26 6.30
CA ILE A 70 5.49 -6.97 7.54
C ILE A 70 4.46 -8.05 7.83
N SER A 71 4.16 -8.25 9.10
CA SER A 71 3.15 -9.25 9.51
C SER A 71 1.72 -8.83 9.10
N PRO A 72 0.78 -9.78 8.98
CA PRO A 72 -0.62 -9.46 8.70
C PRO A 72 -1.24 -8.51 9.72
N ARG A 73 -0.84 -8.63 10.99
CA ARG A 73 -1.26 -7.72 12.07
C ARG A 73 -0.72 -6.31 11.86
N MET A 74 0.52 -6.16 11.42
CA MET A 74 1.09 -4.84 11.10
C MET A 74 0.40 -4.23 9.90
N TYR A 75 0.12 -5.02 8.85
CA TYR A 75 -0.63 -4.56 7.70
C TYR A 75 -2.02 -4.03 8.10
N ALA A 76 -2.77 -4.82 8.87
CA ALA A 76 -4.10 -4.44 9.34
C ALA A 76 -4.11 -3.19 10.25
N ASN A 77 -3.09 -3.01 11.09
CA ASN A 77 -3.07 -1.96 12.11
C ASN A 77 -2.28 -0.70 11.71
N LEU A 78 -1.48 -0.74 10.64
CA LEU A 78 -0.62 0.36 10.22
C LEU A 78 -0.87 0.74 8.76
N ALA A 79 -0.78 -0.21 7.84
CA ALA A 79 -0.93 0.05 6.41
C ALA A 79 -2.38 0.45 6.07
N LEU A 80 -3.35 -0.43 6.36
CA LEU A 80 -4.75 -0.16 6.01
C LEU A 80 -5.30 1.15 6.62
N PRO A 81 -5.06 1.48 7.90
CA PRO A 81 -5.52 2.75 8.45
C PRO A 81 -4.90 3.97 7.77
N SER A 82 -3.65 3.86 7.30
CA SER A 82 -2.99 4.95 6.57
C SER A 82 -3.59 5.20 5.19
N TYR A 83 -4.25 4.20 4.59
CA TYR A 83 -4.93 4.31 3.30
C TYR A 83 -6.35 4.83 3.42
N ALA A 84 -6.98 4.66 4.60
CA ALA A 84 -8.38 4.99 4.82
C ALA A 84 -8.77 6.42 4.37
N PRO A 85 -7.96 7.48 4.62
CA PRO A 85 -8.29 8.82 4.15
C PRO A 85 -8.40 8.92 2.62
N VAL A 86 -7.48 8.29 1.88
CA VAL A 86 -7.48 8.28 0.41
C VAL A 86 -8.67 7.48 -0.13
N LEU A 87 -8.91 6.30 0.44
CA LEU A 87 -10.05 5.45 0.08
C LEU A 87 -11.39 6.17 0.29
N ALA A 88 -11.51 6.95 1.37
CA ALA A 88 -12.69 7.76 1.62
C ALA A 88 -12.89 8.85 0.55
N VAL A 89 -11.82 9.50 0.08
CA VAL A 89 -11.88 10.45 -1.03
C VAL A 89 -12.33 9.75 -2.31
N LEU A 90 -11.67 8.65 -2.69
CA LEU A 90 -12.01 7.88 -3.90
C LEU A 90 -13.50 7.49 -3.92
N ARG A 91 -14.02 6.98 -2.80
CA ARG A 91 -15.43 6.63 -2.65
C ARG A 91 -16.37 7.84 -2.80
N ARG A 92 -16.02 9.01 -2.25
CA ARG A 92 -16.84 10.24 -2.41
C ARG A 92 -16.96 10.68 -3.87
N TYR A 93 -15.93 10.43 -4.67
CA TYR A 93 -15.89 10.76 -6.09
C TYR A 93 -16.35 9.60 -7.00
N GLY A 94 -16.86 8.50 -6.43
CA GLY A 94 -17.39 7.36 -7.20
C GLY A 94 -16.32 6.48 -7.85
N VAL A 95 -15.07 6.52 -7.36
CA VAL A 95 -13.99 5.67 -7.86
C VAL A 95 -13.97 4.35 -7.09
N ASP A 96 -14.69 3.35 -7.61
CA ASP A 96 -14.84 2.04 -6.97
C ASP A 96 -13.76 1.02 -7.39
N GLN A 97 -13.05 1.27 -8.50
CA GLN A 97 -11.97 0.41 -8.96
C GLN A 97 -10.67 0.74 -8.22
N VAL A 98 -10.44 0.07 -7.08
CA VAL A 98 -9.25 0.25 -6.27
C VAL A 98 -8.41 -1.02 -6.29
N ILE A 99 -7.25 -0.92 -6.94
CA ILE A 99 -6.37 -2.05 -7.23
C ILE A 99 -5.22 -2.06 -6.22
N LEU A 100 -5.06 -3.15 -5.48
CA LEU A 100 -3.83 -3.45 -4.76
C LEU A 100 -2.84 -4.07 -5.75
N ARG A 101 -1.80 -3.31 -6.12
CA ARG A 101 -0.67 -3.85 -6.86
C ARG A 101 0.43 -4.25 -5.90
N THR A 102 0.79 -5.52 -5.89
CA THR A 102 1.84 -6.07 -5.01
C THR A 102 2.77 -6.99 -5.80
N TYR A 103 3.84 -7.47 -5.16
CA TYR A 103 4.93 -8.17 -5.80
C TYR A 103 5.27 -9.44 -5.00
N ALA A 104 5.85 -10.43 -5.67
CA ALA A 104 6.33 -11.67 -5.03
C ALA A 104 5.24 -12.40 -4.23
N ASN A 105 5.45 -12.66 -2.92
CA ASN A 105 4.52 -13.45 -2.10
C ASN A 105 3.78 -12.63 -1.01
N PRO A 106 2.64 -11.98 -1.34
CA PRO A 106 1.81 -11.25 -0.39
C PRO A 106 0.82 -12.14 0.39
N ARG A 107 0.84 -13.47 0.23
CA ARG A 107 -0.26 -14.36 0.67
C ARG A 107 -0.70 -14.14 2.12
N ALA A 108 0.25 -13.91 3.02
CA ALA A 108 -0.02 -13.67 4.43
C ALA A 108 -0.88 -12.41 4.70
N ILE A 109 -0.75 -11.38 3.86
CA ILE A 109 -1.42 -10.08 4.04
C ILE A 109 -2.68 -9.93 3.16
N LEU A 110 -2.98 -10.90 2.28
CA LEU A 110 -4.14 -10.82 1.39
C LEU A 110 -5.47 -10.83 2.16
N ALA A 111 -5.60 -11.67 3.18
CA ALA A 111 -6.83 -11.75 3.96
C ALA A 111 -7.27 -10.38 4.53
N PRO A 112 -6.42 -9.62 5.26
CA PRO A 112 -6.79 -8.29 5.70
C PRO A 112 -6.95 -7.27 4.55
N ALA A 113 -6.20 -7.39 3.46
CA ALA A 113 -6.31 -6.48 2.31
C ALA A 113 -7.67 -6.60 1.58
N VAL A 114 -8.08 -7.83 1.27
CA VAL A 114 -9.31 -8.15 0.54
C VAL A 114 -10.55 -7.90 1.42
N ALA A 115 -10.41 -7.97 2.74
CA ALA A 115 -11.53 -7.78 3.67
C ALA A 115 -12.12 -6.37 3.72
N GLY A 116 -11.53 -5.34 3.10
CA GLY A 116 -12.15 -4.00 3.22
C GLY A 116 -11.66 -2.84 2.37
N ALA A 117 -10.59 -2.95 1.60
CA ALA A 117 -9.99 -1.78 0.94
C ALA A 117 -9.87 -1.85 -0.59
N PHE A 118 -9.76 -3.05 -1.16
CA PHE A 118 -9.39 -3.22 -2.56
C PHE A 118 -10.42 -4.07 -3.31
N SER A 119 -10.83 -3.62 -4.50
CA SER A 119 -11.73 -4.36 -5.38
C SER A 119 -11.00 -5.33 -6.31
N CYS A 120 -9.68 -5.15 -6.47
CA CYS A 120 -8.86 -5.96 -7.35
C CYS A 120 -7.47 -6.20 -6.75
N LEU A 121 -6.95 -7.41 -6.93
CA LEU A 121 -5.56 -7.77 -6.66
C LEU A 121 -4.80 -7.88 -7.98
N TRP A 122 -3.73 -7.11 -8.11
CA TRP A 122 -2.75 -7.23 -9.19
C TRP A 122 -1.39 -7.62 -8.59
N ALA A 123 -1.16 -8.91 -8.37
CA ALA A 123 0.13 -9.39 -7.88
C ALA A 123 1.08 -9.75 -9.04
N MET A 124 2.20 -9.06 -9.08
CA MET A 124 3.27 -9.22 -10.06
C MET A 124 4.33 -10.18 -9.54
N GLU A 125 5.02 -10.88 -10.44
CA GLU A 125 6.24 -11.65 -10.10
C GLU A 125 6.04 -12.71 -9.00
N ALA A 126 4.80 -13.17 -8.82
CA ALA A 126 4.49 -14.18 -7.83
C ALA A 126 4.90 -15.58 -8.32
N ASN A 127 5.55 -16.36 -7.45
CA ASN A 127 5.78 -17.77 -7.71
C ASN A 127 4.43 -18.52 -7.63
N PRO A 128 3.95 -19.16 -8.72
CA PRO A 128 2.67 -19.87 -8.73
C PRO A 128 2.58 -21.02 -7.71
N VAL A 129 3.71 -21.56 -7.27
CA VAL A 129 3.76 -22.59 -6.21
C VAL A 129 3.41 -21.98 -4.84
N ASP A 130 3.91 -20.79 -4.55
CA ASP A 130 3.76 -20.14 -3.25
C ASP A 130 2.44 -19.35 -3.16
N MET A 131 2.00 -18.79 -4.29
CA MET A 131 0.74 -18.07 -4.41
C MET A 131 -0.01 -18.45 -5.70
N ASP A 132 -0.89 -19.43 -5.58
CA ASP A 132 -1.86 -19.79 -6.62
C ASP A 132 -3.07 -18.85 -6.58
N TYR A 133 -3.26 -18.08 -7.65
CA TYR A 133 -4.42 -17.20 -7.83
C TYR A 133 -5.76 -17.95 -7.84
N HIS A 134 -5.78 -19.19 -8.33
CA HIS A 134 -7.01 -19.99 -8.38
C HIS A 134 -7.48 -20.44 -6.99
N ALA A 135 -6.61 -20.37 -5.99
CA ALA A 135 -6.93 -20.65 -4.59
C ALA A 135 -7.45 -19.43 -3.83
N LEU A 136 -7.48 -18.23 -4.44
CA LEU A 136 -7.92 -16.98 -3.81
C LEU A 136 -9.41 -16.64 -4.06
N ARG A 137 -10.11 -17.46 -4.85
CA ARG A 137 -11.54 -17.30 -5.21
C ARG A 137 -12.47 -18.15 -4.35
#